data_AF-A0A6G7T414-F1
#
_entry.id   AF-A0A6G7T414-F1
#
_cell.length_a   1.000
_cell.length_b   1.000
_cell.length_c   1.000
_cell.angle_alpha   90.00
_cell.angle_beta   90.00
_cell.angle_gamma   90.00
#
_symmetry.space_group_name_H-M   'P 1'
#
loop_
_entity.id
_entity.type
_entity.pdbx_description
1 polymer ?
#
loop_
_entity_poly.entity_id
_entity_poly.type
_entity_poly.pdbx_seq_one_letter_code
_entity_poly.pdbx_strand_id
1 'polypeptide(L)'
;MKKSLFTAAPLALAASLALAPAASAAPAKTPALACHQVIDLKKLPAGTNLDLVYQAAKALGLAEVPTVIGGACNQSIRTDADSGKTEYGDRGQVILRTEEFAKDQQYCTDSRSVDGGKSSIPGLGGPEVPGRMVFGSGCTSEPNPLIF
;
A
#
# COMPACT_ATOMS: atom_id res chain seq x y z
N MET A 1 35.91 12.56 59.30
CA MET A 1 34.92 12.67 58.21
C MET A 1 35.52 12.03 56.95
N LYS A 2 34.99 10.89 56.49
CA LYS A 2 35.44 10.16 55.29
C LYS A 2 34.64 10.65 54.08
N LYS A 3 35.31 11.11 53.02
CA LYS A 3 34.71 11.30 51.69
C LYS A 3 35.20 10.16 50.78
N SER A 4 34.31 9.19 50.56
CA SER A 4 34.39 8.12 49.55
C SER A 4 34.36 8.76 48.15
N LEU A 5 35.37 8.60 47.28
CA LEU A 5 35.66 7.49 46.34
C LEU A 5 34.60 7.23 45.25
N PHE A 6 35.14 6.90 44.05
CA PHE A 6 34.59 6.30 42.83
C PHE A 6 34.11 7.28 41.72
N THR A 7 34.83 7.54 40.62
CA THR A 7 35.33 6.75 39.44
C THR A 7 34.32 6.48 38.31
N ALA A 8 34.79 6.75 37.08
CA ALA A 8 34.50 6.09 35.79
C ALA A 8 33.10 6.30 35.16
N ALA A 9 32.97 7.00 34.02
CA ALA A 9 33.15 6.55 32.61
C ALA A 9 31.81 6.06 31.98
N PRO A 10 31.71 5.95 30.65
CA PRO A 10 31.05 6.88 29.74
C PRO A 10 29.62 6.45 29.32
N LEU A 11 28.79 7.42 28.94
CA LEU A 11 27.50 7.23 28.27
C LEU A 11 27.71 6.69 26.85
N ALA A 12 27.78 5.38 26.70
CA ALA A 12 27.60 4.69 25.43
C ALA A 12 26.16 4.16 25.34
N LEU A 13 25.22 4.98 24.89
CA LEU A 13 23.93 4.53 24.37
C LEU A 13 23.97 4.60 22.83
N ALA A 14 24.81 3.76 22.23
CA ALA A 14 24.58 3.34 20.85
C ALA A 14 23.51 2.25 20.90
N ALA A 15 22.25 2.66 21.05
CA ALA A 15 21.12 1.79 20.81
C ALA A 15 21.12 1.49 19.31
N SER A 16 21.68 0.33 18.98
CA SER A 16 21.48 -0.38 17.75
C SER A 16 19.98 -0.49 17.48
N LEU A 17 19.44 0.48 16.74
CA LEU A 17 18.30 0.20 15.87
C LEU A 17 18.82 -0.79 14.83
N ALA A 18 18.79 -2.08 15.21
CA ALA A 18 18.67 -3.13 14.24
C ALA A 18 17.53 -2.70 13.32
N LEU A 19 17.84 -2.47 12.05
CA LEU A 19 16.85 -2.41 11.00
C LEU A 19 16.15 -3.76 11.06
N ALA A 20 15.07 -3.84 11.85
CA ALA A 20 14.06 -4.84 11.61
C ALA A 20 13.74 -4.69 10.11
N PRO A 21 13.78 -5.79 9.33
CA PRO A 21 13.23 -5.74 7.98
C PRO A 21 11.84 -5.12 8.14
N ALA A 22 11.47 -4.18 7.27
CA ALA A 22 10.17 -3.52 7.31
C ALA A 22 9.08 -4.61 7.18
N ALA A 23 8.74 -5.22 8.31
CA ALA A 23 7.77 -6.28 8.44
C ALA A 23 6.44 -5.56 8.54
N SER A 24 5.79 -5.44 7.37
CA SER A 24 4.42 -4.96 7.15
C SER A 24 4.07 -3.68 7.89
N ALA A 25 4.23 -2.53 7.23
CA ALA A 25 3.65 -1.27 7.73
C ALA A 25 2.11 -1.35 7.85
N ALA A 26 1.50 -2.32 7.15
CA ALA A 26 0.07 -2.57 7.20
C ALA A 26 -0.34 -3.33 8.47
N PRO A 27 -1.34 -2.82 9.23
CA PRO A 27 -1.94 -3.56 10.35
C PRO A 27 -2.44 -4.95 9.92
N ALA A 28 -2.38 -5.96 10.80
CA ALA A 28 -2.75 -7.36 10.49
C ALA A 28 -4.19 -7.56 9.96
N LYS A 29 -5.10 -6.62 10.23
CA LYS A 29 -6.48 -6.61 9.72
C LYS A 29 -6.69 -5.71 8.51
N THR A 30 -5.62 -5.30 7.83
CA THR A 30 -5.74 -4.51 6.61
C THR A 30 -6.33 -5.40 5.52
N PRO A 31 -7.40 -4.97 4.82
CA PRO A 31 -7.89 -5.68 3.65
C PRO A 31 -6.80 -5.75 2.59
N ALA A 32 -6.61 -6.93 2.01
CA ALA A 32 -5.67 -7.13 0.92
C ALA A 32 -6.41 -7.67 -0.31
N LEU A 33 -6.12 -7.09 -1.47
CA LEU A 33 -6.79 -7.41 -2.73
C LEU A 33 -5.79 -7.90 -3.77
N ALA A 34 -6.14 -9.00 -4.44
CA ALA A 34 -5.53 -9.39 -5.70
C ALA A 34 -6.21 -8.63 -6.83
N CYS A 35 -5.39 -7.90 -7.58
CA CYS A 35 -5.76 -7.07 -8.71
C CYS A 35 -5.11 -7.64 -9.97
N HIS A 36 -5.75 -7.59 -11.12
CA HIS A 36 -5.09 -7.97 -12.36
C HIS A 36 -3.84 -7.11 -12.64
N GLN A 37 -3.89 -5.84 -12.25
CA GLN A 37 -2.78 -4.91 -12.37
C GLN A 37 -2.73 -3.95 -11.19
N VAL A 38 -1.51 -3.57 -10.81
CA VAL A 38 -1.24 -2.51 -9.83
C VAL A 38 -0.25 -1.54 -10.47
N ILE A 39 -0.69 -0.30 -10.64
CA ILE A 39 0.07 0.76 -11.32
C ILE A 39 0.55 1.76 -10.28
N ASP A 40 1.87 1.90 -10.16
CA ASP A 40 2.51 2.97 -9.39
C ASP A 40 2.63 4.21 -10.27
N LEU A 41 1.83 5.23 -10.00
CA LEU A 41 1.75 6.45 -10.79
C LEU A 41 3.06 7.26 -10.73
N LYS A 42 3.87 7.08 -9.68
CA LYS A 42 5.16 7.75 -9.56
C LYS A 42 6.22 7.17 -10.50
N LYS A 43 6.00 5.96 -11.02
CA LYS A 43 6.92 5.27 -11.94
C LYS A 43 6.51 5.42 -13.41
N LEU A 44 5.42 6.12 -13.70
CA LEU A 44 5.00 6.36 -15.07
C LEU A 44 5.97 7.33 -15.78
N PRO A 45 6.07 7.26 -17.13
CA PRO A 45 6.89 8.19 -17.89
C PRO A 45 6.57 9.66 -17.60
N ALA A 46 7.59 10.50 -17.60
CA ALA A 46 7.39 11.94 -17.47
C ALA A 46 6.47 12.47 -18.58
N GLY A 47 5.51 13.32 -18.22
CA GLY A 47 4.52 13.87 -19.16
C GLY A 47 3.26 13.04 -19.35
N THR A 48 3.11 11.88 -18.70
CA THR A 48 1.81 11.19 -18.63
C THR A 48 0.77 12.11 -18.00
N ASN A 49 -0.37 12.31 -18.69
CA ASN A 49 -1.46 13.11 -18.16
C ASN A 49 -2.24 12.30 -17.12
N LEU A 50 -2.20 12.76 -15.86
CA LEU A 50 -2.88 12.13 -14.73
C LEU A 50 -4.10 12.92 -14.24
N ASP A 51 -4.49 14.00 -14.92
CA ASP A 51 -5.57 14.88 -14.48
C ASP A 51 -6.88 14.13 -14.33
N LEU A 52 -7.21 13.24 -15.28
CA LEU A 52 -8.43 12.44 -15.23
C LEU A 52 -8.40 11.41 -14.09
N VAL A 53 -7.23 10.85 -13.76
CA VAL A 53 -7.05 9.99 -12.59
C VAL A 53 -7.34 10.77 -11.32
N TYR A 54 -6.75 11.97 -11.20
CA TYR A 54 -6.87 12.81 -10.00
C TYR A 54 -8.30 13.32 -9.82
N GLN A 55 -8.96 13.71 -10.91
CA GLN A 55 -10.36 14.10 -10.89
C GLN A 55 -11.27 12.94 -10.48
N ALA A 56 -11.04 11.74 -11.03
CA ALA A 56 -11.81 10.55 -10.65
C ALA A 56 -11.62 10.21 -9.17
N ALA A 57 -10.38 10.17 -8.67
CA ALA A 57 -10.11 9.88 -7.26
C ALA A 57 -10.72 10.93 -6.32
N LYS A 58 -10.65 12.21 -6.68
CA LYS A 58 -11.29 13.30 -5.93
C LYS A 58 -12.81 13.16 -5.93
N ALA A 59 -13.42 12.80 -7.05
CA ALA A 59 -14.87 12.59 -7.15
C ALA A 59 -15.35 11.42 -6.27
N LEU A 60 -14.49 10.40 -6.07
CA LEU A 60 -14.73 9.30 -5.14
C LEU A 60 -14.47 9.67 -3.67
N GLY A 61 -14.01 10.89 -3.39
CA GLY A 61 -13.75 11.39 -2.05
C GLY A 61 -12.44 10.87 -1.43
N LEU A 62 -11.43 10.58 -2.25
CA LEU A 62 -10.06 10.35 -1.77
C LEU A 62 -9.47 11.69 -1.30
N ALA A 63 -8.92 11.72 -0.10
CA ALA A 63 -8.46 12.98 0.51
C ALA A 63 -7.20 13.51 -0.15
N GLU A 64 -6.29 12.61 -0.51
CA GLU A 64 -5.00 12.92 -1.12
C GLU A 64 -4.95 12.52 -2.59
N VAL A 65 -3.93 13.01 -3.29
CA VAL A 65 -3.65 12.64 -4.68
C VAL A 65 -3.33 11.13 -4.72
N PRO A 66 -3.99 10.34 -5.56
CA PRO A 66 -3.68 8.92 -5.66
C PRO A 66 -2.26 8.73 -6.18
N THR A 67 -1.56 7.76 -5.61
CA THR A 67 -0.21 7.37 -6.01
C THR A 67 -0.17 5.97 -6.62
N VAL A 68 -1.18 5.13 -6.33
CA VAL A 68 -1.31 3.78 -6.86
C VAL A 68 -2.74 3.56 -7.35
N ILE A 69 -2.89 2.80 -8.45
CA ILE A 69 -4.17 2.31 -8.94
C ILE A 69 -4.13 0.78 -9.04
N GLY A 70 -5.05 0.11 -8.37
CA GLY A 70 -5.35 -1.31 -8.59
C GLY A 70 -6.49 -1.46 -9.60
N GLY A 71 -6.33 -2.33 -10.58
CA GLY A 71 -7.35 -2.67 -11.57
C GLY A 71 -7.84 -4.11 -11.45
N ALA A 72 -9.15 -4.32 -11.58
CA ALA A 72 -9.80 -5.63 -11.45
C ALA A 72 -9.51 -6.33 -10.10
N CYS A 73 -9.58 -5.55 -9.02
CA CYS A 73 -9.31 -5.98 -7.64
C CYS A 73 -10.50 -6.72 -7.02
N ASN A 74 -10.88 -7.86 -7.59
CA ASN A 74 -12.14 -8.55 -7.27
C ASN A 74 -11.99 -9.62 -6.17
N GLN A 75 -10.77 -9.91 -5.72
CA GLN A 75 -10.51 -11.03 -4.81
C GLN A 75 -9.78 -10.57 -3.56
N SER A 76 -10.40 -10.79 -2.40
CA SER A 76 -9.74 -10.70 -1.11
C SER A 76 -8.73 -11.83 -0.94
N ILE A 77 -7.54 -11.49 -0.45
CA ILE A 77 -6.40 -12.38 -0.21
C ILE A 77 -5.87 -12.17 1.21
N ARG A 78 -5.03 -13.09 1.69
CA ARG A 78 -4.47 -13.00 3.04
C ARG A 78 -3.40 -11.93 3.13
N THR A 79 -3.38 -11.14 4.19
CA THR A 79 -2.35 -10.10 4.37
C THR A 79 -1.01 -10.70 4.76
N ASP A 80 -1.03 -11.70 5.63
CA ASP A 80 0.14 -12.44 6.12
C ASP A 80 -0.20 -13.93 6.29
N ALA A 81 0.77 -14.75 6.72
CA ALA A 81 0.62 -16.20 6.79
C ALA A 81 -0.39 -16.66 7.85
N ASP A 82 -0.56 -15.87 8.91
CA ASP A 82 -1.33 -16.22 10.10
C ASP A 82 -2.75 -15.60 10.09
N SER A 83 -2.99 -14.64 9.20
CA SER A 83 -4.25 -13.93 9.06
C SER A 83 -5.22 -14.61 8.09
N GLY A 84 -6.51 -14.44 8.37
CA GLY A 84 -7.57 -14.73 7.40
C GLY A 84 -7.66 -13.67 6.30
N LYS A 85 -8.61 -13.86 5.39
CA LYS A 85 -8.97 -12.83 4.42
C LYS A 85 -9.81 -11.76 5.11
N THR A 86 -9.45 -10.50 4.94
CA THR A 86 -10.27 -9.37 5.42
C THR A 86 -10.97 -8.74 4.22
N GLU A 87 -12.29 -8.56 4.32
CA GLU A 87 -13.08 -7.92 3.26
C GLU A 87 -12.79 -6.43 3.16
N TYR A 88 -12.78 -5.93 1.93
CA TYR A 88 -12.60 -4.51 1.64
C TYR A 88 -13.96 -3.84 1.39
N GLY A 89 -14.31 -2.88 2.24
CA GLY A 89 -15.61 -2.17 2.24
C GLY A 89 -15.63 -0.88 1.43
N ASP A 90 -14.88 -0.81 0.34
CA ASP A 90 -14.80 0.29 -0.64
C ASP A 90 -14.03 1.56 -0.27
N ARG A 91 -13.53 1.66 0.96
CA ARG A 91 -12.66 2.77 1.40
C ARG A 91 -11.71 2.41 2.53
N GLY A 92 -10.68 3.25 2.72
CA GLY A 92 -9.75 3.23 3.84
C GLY A 92 -8.43 2.54 3.50
N GLN A 93 -7.71 2.04 4.50
CA GLN A 93 -6.45 1.35 4.28
C GLN A 93 -6.63 0.07 3.45
N VAL A 94 -5.68 -0.21 2.55
CA VAL A 94 -5.73 -1.39 1.69
C VAL A 94 -4.32 -1.82 1.27
N ILE A 95 -4.13 -3.12 1.08
CA ILE A 95 -2.97 -3.69 0.40
C ILE A 95 -3.39 -4.13 -1.00
N LEU A 96 -2.67 -3.65 -2.02
CA LEU A 96 -2.89 -4.04 -3.41
C LEU A 96 -1.72 -4.90 -3.90
N ARG A 97 -2.05 -6.06 -4.47
CA ARG A 97 -1.09 -6.97 -5.11
C ARG A 97 -1.62 -7.45 -6.44
N THR A 98 -0.73 -7.82 -7.35
CA THR A 98 -1.12 -8.42 -8.64
C THR A 98 -1.64 -9.85 -8.47
N GLU A 99 -1.21 -10.53 -7.42
CA GLU A 99 -1.66 -11.87 -7.03
C GLU A 99 -1.30 -12.12 -5.55
N GLU A 100 -1.83 -13.19 -4.94
CA GLU A 100 -1.62 -13.48 -3.52
C GLU A 100 -0.14 -13.63 -3.15
N PHE A 101 0.65 -14.22 -4.05
CA PHE A 101 2.09 -14.45 -3.87
C PHE A 101 2.95 -13.56 -4.78
N ALA A 102 2.47 -12.35 -5.10
CA ALA A 102 3.30 -11.34 -5.76
C ALA A 102 4.47 -10.94 -4.85
N LYS A 103 5.68 -10.81 -5.39
CA LYS A 103 6.90 -10.49 -4.59
C LYS A 103 6.75 -9.22 -3.76
N ASP A 104 6.18 -8.18 -4.36
CA ASP A 104 5.99 -6.88 -3.76
C ASP A 104 4.50 -6.58 -3.60
N GLN A 105 4.18 -5.76 -2.61
CA GLN A 105 2.84 -5.25 -2.35
C GLN A 105 2.84 -3.74 -2.20
N GLN A 106 1.70 -3.11 -2.49
CA GLN A 106 1.47 -1.69 -2.22
C GLN A 106 0.54 -1.56 -1.02
N TYR A 107 1.06 -1.08 0.11
CA TYR A 107 0.23 -0.70 1.24
C TYR A 107 -0.15 0.77 1.11
N CYS A 108 -1.45 1.07 1.04
CA CYS A 108 -2.00 2.42 0.99
C CYS A 108 -2.76 2.72 2.27
N THR A 109 -2.47 3.87 2.89
CA THR A 109 -3.10 4.31 4.14
C THR A 109 -4.52 4.83 3.95
N ASP A 110 -4.84 5.34 2.76
CA ASP A 110 -6.19 5.69 2.35
C ASP A 110 -6.45 5.26 0.92
N SER A 111 -7.68 4.84 0.64
CA SER A 111 -8.11 4.40 -0.67
C SER A 111 -9.60 4.56 -0.88
N ARG A 112 -9.99 4.58 -2.15
CA ARG A 112 -11.38 4.57 -2.62
C ARG A 112 -11.51 3.61 -3.76
N SER A 113 -12.62 2.90 -3.84
CA SER A 113 -12.94 2.09 -5.00
C SER A 113 -14.21 2.51 -5.70
N VAL A 114 -14.27 2.07 -6.94
CA VAL A 114 -15.47 2.05 -7.76
C VAL A 114 -15.50 0.71 -8.47
N ASP A 115 -16.68 0.12 -8.62
CA ASP A 115 -16.82 -1.04 -9.47
C ASP A 115 -16.63 -0.58 -10.92
N GLY A 116 -15.50 -0.97 -11.51
CA GLY A 116 -15.22 -0.72 -12.91
C GLY A 116 -16.16 -1.58 -13.75
N GLY A 117 -17.01 -0.91 -14.53
CA GLY A 117 -17.69 -1.55 -15.64
C GLY A 117 -16.70 -1.89 -16.76
N LYS A 118 -17.19 -1.83 -18.00
CA LYS A 118 -16.38 -1.88 -19.22
C LYS A 118 -15.59 -0.58 -19.43
N SER A 119 -14.77 -0.20 -18.46
CA SER A 119 -14.06 1.09 -18.48
C SER A 119 -12.56 0.88 -18.29
N SER A 120 -11.77 1.62 -19.05
CA SER A 120 -10.32 1.70 -18.89
C SER A 120 -9.97 2.56 -17.68
N ILE A 121 -8.72 2.49 -17.22
CA ILE A 121 -8.24 3.40 -16.18
C ILE A 121 -8.27 4.82 -16.75
N PRO A 122 -8.98 5.77 -16.09
CA PRO A 122 -9.10 7.15 -16.58
C PRO A 122 -7.73 7.77 -16.88
N GLY A 123 -7.58 8.44 -18.02
CA GLY A 123 -6.36 9.17 -18.38
C GLY A 123 -5.15 8.33 -18.80
N LEU A 124 -5.13 7.03 -18.52
CA LEU A 124 -4.02 6.15 -18.92
C LEU A 124 -4.27 5.44 -20.26
N GLY A 125 -5.52 5.42 -20.73
CA GLY A 125 -5.90 4.64 -21.90
C GLY A 125 -5.72 3.13 -21.66
N GLY A 126 -5.82 2.33 -22.72
CA GLY A 126 -5.62 0.88 -22.65
C GLY A 126 -6.93 0.07 -22.59
N PRO A 127 -6.80 -1.26 -22.45
CA PRO A 127 -7.95 -2.16 -22.48
C PRO A 127 -8.88 -1.91 -21.30
N GLU A 128 -10.16 -2.25 -21.48
CA GLU A 128 -11.14 -2.23 -20.41
C GLU A 128 -10.68 -3.14 -19.27
N VAL A 129 -10.81 -2.67 -18.03
CA VAL A 129 -10.42 -3.42 -16.84
C VAL A 129 -11.70 -3.84 -16.13
N PRO A 130 -12.22 -5.06 -16.39
CA PRO A 130 -13.46 -5.49 -15.78
C PRO A 130 -13.30 -5.67 -14.27
N GLY A 131 -14.22 -5.10 -13.50
CA GLY A 131 -14.30 -5.26 -12.05
C GLY A 131 -13.73 -4.08 -11.27
N ARG A 132 -13.53 -4.27 -9.97
CA ARG A 132 -13.25 -3.17 -9.03
C ARG A 132 -11.94 -2.47 -9.33
N MET A 133 -11.99 -1.14 -9.46
CA MET A 133 -10.82 -0.28 -9.47
C MET A 133 -10.62 0.33 -8.09
N VAL A 134 -9.37 0.40 -7.63
CA VAL A 134 -9.00 0.96 -6.32
C VAL A 134 -7.95 2.05 -6.52
N PHE A 135 -8.26 3.26 -6.07
CA PHE A 135 -7.35 4.40 -6.06
C PHE A 135 -6.77 4.55 -4.66
N GLY A 136 -5.46 4.37 -4.52
CA GLY A 136 -4.76 4.45 -3.24
C GLY A 136 -3.87 5.70 -3.13
N SER A 137 -3.81 6.26 -1.93
CA SER A 137 -2.92 7.37 -1.54
C SER A 137 -2.13 7.01 -0.28
N GLY A 138 -1.06 7.76 -0.02
CA GLY A 138 -0.11 7.44 1.04
C GLY A 138 0.56 6.06 0.85
N CYS A 139 0.72 5.61 -0.39
CA CYS A 139 1.14 4.25 -0.67
C CYS A 139 2.65 4.04 -0.52
N THR A 140 3.02 2.91 0.06
CA THR A 140 4.39 2.43 0.20
C THR A 140 4.53 1.05 -0.43
N SER A 141 5.60 0.86 -1.20
CA SER A 141 5.97 -0.43 -1.77
C SER A 141 6.78 -1.22 -0.73
N GLU A 142 6.34 -2.42 -0.42
CA GLU A 142 7.00 -3.30 0.55
C GLU A 142 7.04 -4.76 0.08
N PRO A 143 7.95 -5.60 0.58
CA PRO A 143 7.96 -7.02 0.27
C PRO A 143 6.72 -7.74 0.81
N ASN A 144 6.21 -8.73 0.08
CA ASN A 144 5.05 -9.52 0.51
C ASN A 144 5.43 -10.53 1.60
N PRO A 145 4.87 -10.44 2.82
CA PRO A 145 5.23 -11.30 3.94
C PRO A 145 4.88 -12.79 3.74
N LEU A 146 4.07 -13.14 2.73
CA LEU A 146 3.71 -14.53 2.42
C LEU A 146 4.82 -15.35 1.74
N ILE A 147 5.88 -14.71 1.27
CA ILE A 147 6.94 -15.33 0.46
C ILE A 147 8.24 -15.50 1.26
N PHE A 148 8.27 -15.03 2.51
CA PHE A 148 9.43 -15.07 3.39
C PHE A 148 9.28 -16.09 4.51
#